data_AF-A0A9N9P7R7-F1
#
_entry.id   AF-A0A9N9P7R7-F1
#
_cell.length_a   1.000
_cell.length_b   1.000
_cell.length_c   1.000
_cell.angle_alpha   90.00
_cell.angle_beta   90.00
_cell.angle_gamma   90.00
#
_symmetry.space_group_name_H-M   'P 1'
#
loop_
_entity.id
_entity.type
_entity.pdbx_description
1 polymer ?
#
loop_
_entity_poly.entity_id
_entity_poly.type
_entity_poly.pdbx_seq_one_letter_code
_entity_poly.pdbx_strand_id
1 'polypeptide(L)'
;MSPPRRKKTFNNFLINNKAQKIKKKFVHKVKTKKGFYKTLSKEKHELETPSFYKQIFDEKSADINEDYTNQERQISDSEDNLDEDDHHEELIKRDKGSSEESKKSGKIKSNHRPKPNPFYKLLKERDHFQHKKQAKIEAIKQEKEMRIQKQKAYLTHRKITKKKFLKRNSKGQPLMKTRIDHLLSKITN
;
A
#
# COMPACT_ATOMS: atom_id res chain seq x y z
N MET A 1 -11.34 59.94 -15.27
CA MET A 1 -10.76 58.70 -15.79
C MET A 1 -10.66 57.68 -14.66
N SER A 2 -11.28 56.51 -14.79
CA SER A 2 -11.23 55.45 -13.77
C SER A 2 -9.98 54.58 -13.92
N PRO A 3 -9.32 54.19 -12.82
CA PRO A 3 -8.08 53.42 -12.91
C PRO A 3 -8.33 51.99 -13.40
N PRO A 4 -7.39 51.38 -14.15
CA PRO A 4 -7.56 50.03 -14.66
C PRO A 4 -7.57 49.02 -13.51
N ARG A 5 -8.63 48.19 -13.45
CA ARG A 5 -8.75 47.11 -12.47
C ARG A 5 -7.67 46.06 -12.75
N ARG A 6 -6.75 45.88 -11.81
CA ARG A 6 -5.72 44.81 -11.85
C ARG A 6 -6.41 43.45 -11.98
N LYS A 7 -6.14 42.72 -13.07
CA LYS A 7 -6.58 41.34 -13.27
C LYS A 7 -5.95 40.49 -12.18
N LYS A 8 -6.70 40.11 -11.14
CA LYS A 8 -6.26 39.12 -10.15
C LYS A 8 -5.91 37.84 -10.92
N THR A 9 -4.65 37.43 -10.82
CA THR A 9 -4.08 36.33 -11.59
C THR A 9 -4.82 35.03 -11.26
N PHE A 10 -5.31 34.34 -12.29
CA PHE A 10 -6.05 33.07 -12.21
C PHE A 10 -5.34 32.01 -11.33
N ASN A 11 -4.01 32.10 -11.23
CA ASN A 11 -3.17 31.26 -10.38
C ASN A 11 -3.46 31.39 -8.87
N ASN A 12 -3.80 32.58 -8.35
CA ASN A 12 -4.12 32.75 -6.92
C ASN A 12 -5.43 32.05 -6.54
N PHE A 13 -6.41 31.99 -7.44
CA PHE A 13 -7.67 31.27 -7.21
C PHE A 13 -7.46 29.74 -7.14
N LEU A 14 -6.62 29.20 -8.03
CA LEU A 14 -6.28 27.77 -8.05
C LEU A 14 -5.49 27.34 -6.79
N ILE A 15 -4.53 28.15 -6.35
CA ILE A 15 -3.76 27.89 -5.12
C ILE A 15 -4.68 27.94 -3.90
N ASN A 16 -5.57 28.94 -3.82
CA ASN A 16 -6.53 29.07 -2.72
C ASN A 16 -7.51 27.88 -2.66
N ASN A 17 -7.97 27.38 -3.80
CA ASN A 17 -8.85 26.20 -3.83
C ASN A 17 -8.13 24.92 -3.40
N LYS A 18 -6.85 24.75 -3.75
CA LYS A 18 -6.04 23.61 -3.27
C LYS A 18 -5.83 23.69 -1.75
N ALA A 19 -5.46 24.86 -1.23
CA ALA A 19 -5.29 25.09 0.20
C ALA A 19 -6.58 24.82 0.99
N GLN A 20 -7.74 25.28 0.47
CA GLN A 20 -9.03 24.99 1.08
C GLN A 20 -9.37 23.49 1.07
N LYS A 21 -9.05 22.75 -0.01
CA LYS A 21 -9.24 21.29 -0.05
C LYS A 21 -8.36 20.58 0.98
N ILE A 22 -7.10 20.98 1.11
CA ILE A 22 -6.17 20.43 2.12
C ILE A 22 -6.72 20.68 3.53
N LYS A 23 -7.12 21.92 3.84
CA LYS A 23 -7.73 22.28 5.12
C LYS A 23 -8.97 21.46 5.42
N LYS A 24 -9.88 21.29 4.44
CA LYS A 24 -11.09 20.46 4.61
C LYS A 24 -10.75 19.00 4.90
N LYS A 25 -9.78 18.41 4.18
CA LYS A 25 -9.31 17.04 4.44
C LYS A 25 -8.73 16.90 5.85
N PHE A 26 -7.88 17.83 6.27
CA PHE A 26 -7.28 17.81 7.60
C PHE A 26 -8.35 17.90 8.70
N VAL A 27 -9.29 18.84 8.59
CA VAL A 27 -10.40 18.98 9.53
C VAL A 27 -11.27 17.71 9.57
N HIS A 28 -11.54 17.10 8.41
CA HIS A 28 -12.30 15.86 8.35
C HIS A 28 -11.59 14.72 9.09
N LYS A 29 -10.29 14.50 8.84
CA LYS A 29 -9.50 13.49 9.54
C LYS A 29 -9.52 13.67 11.06
N VAL A 30 -9.29 14.90 11.53
CA VAL A 30 -9.32 15.21 12.98
C VAL A 30 -10.70 14.93 13.56
N LYS A 31 -11.79 15.31 12.86
CA LYS A 31 -13.16 15.02 13.29
C LYS A 31 -13.44 13.50 13.35
N THR A 32 -13.02 12.74 12.34
CA THR A 32 -13.21 11.29 12.28
C THR A 32 -12.44 10.60 13.40
N LYS A 33 -11.16 10.94 13.62
CA LYS A 33 -10.37 10.42 14.75
C LYS A 33 -11.01 10.76 16.09
N LYS A 34 -11.44 12.01 16.29
CA LYS A 34 -12.14 12.43 17.51
C LYS A 34 -13.45 11.67 17.73
N GLY A 35 -14.19 11.38 16.66
CA GLY A 35 -15.41 10.56 16.72
C GLY A 35 -15.11 9.11 17.14
N PHE A 36 -14.12 8.49 16.51
CA PHE A 36 -13.68 7.13 16.80
C PHE A 36 -13.20 6.96 18.25
N TYR A 37 -12.36 7.85 18.76
CA TYR A 37 -11.91 7.75 20.17
C TYR A 37 -13.06 7.96 21.16
N LYS A 38 -14.06 8.77 20.81
CA LYS A 38 -15.27 8.94 21.62
C LYS A 38 -16.14 7.67 21.65
N THR A 39 -16.25 6.94 20.54
CA THR A 39 -16.99 5.67 20.51
C THR A 39 -16.23 4.59 21.27
N LEU A 40 -14.91 4.47 21.06
CA LEU A 40 -14.08 3.55 21.85
C LEU A 40 -14.19 3.79 23.36
N SER A 41 -14.20 5.05 23.81
CA SER A 41 -14.35 5.35 25.25
C SER A 41 -15.72 4.92 25.81
N LYS A 42 -16.75 4.85 24.98
CA LYS A 42 -18.09 4.39 25.37
C LYS A 42 -18.19 2.87 25.33
N GLU A 43 -17.62 2.26 24.30
CA GLU A 43 -17.63 0.81 24.06
C GLU A 43 -16.69 0.04 24.99
N LYS A 44 -15.71 0.69 25.64
CA LYS A 44 -14.85 0.05 26.66
C LYS A 44 -15.64 -0.64 27.79
N HIS A 45 -16.83 -0.17 28.13
CA HIS A 45 -17.71 -0.82 29.11
C HIS A 45 -18.56 -1.95 28.52
N GLU A 46 -18.76 -1.99 27.19
CA GLU A 46 -19.56 -3.01 26.49
C GLU A 46 -18.71 -4.15 25.91
N LEU A 47 -17.40 -3.92 25.73
CA LEU A 47 -16.42 -4.88 25.23
C LEU A 47 -15.74 -5.69 26.33
N GLU A 48 -16.22 -5.61 27.57
CA GLU A 48 -15.70 -6.46 28.64
C GLU A 48 -16.01 -7.93 28.31
N THR A 49 -14.96 -8.75 28.22
CA THR A 49 -15.09 -10.18 27.91
C THR A 49 -16.04 -10.81 28.92
N PRO A 50 -17.08 -11.56 28.49
CA PRO A 50 -18.00 -12.21 29.43
C PRO A 50 -17.22 -13.07 30.44
N SER A 51 -17.68 -13.10 31.69
CA SER A 51 -16.94 -13.72 32.80
C SER A 51 -16.50 -15.16 32.52
N PHE A 52 -17.31 -15.92 31.82
CA PHE A 52 -17.00 -17.29 31.39
C PHE A 52 -15.72 -17.40 30.54
N TYR A 53 -15.44 -16.41 29.69
CA TYR A 53 -14.22 -16.39 28.87
C TYR A 53 -13.00 -15.86 29.63
N LYS A 54 -13.19 -15.00 30.64
CA LYS A 54 -12.07 -14.49 31.46
C LYS A 54 -11.32 -15.63 32.14
N GLN A 55 -12.04 -16.61 32.68
CA GLN A 55 -11.43 -17.78 33.34
C GLN A 55 -10.47 -18.55 32.44
N ILE A 56 -10.77 -18.70 31.14
CA ILE A 56 -9.92 -19.40 30.17
C ILE A 56 -8.61 -18.64 29.89
N PHE A 57 -8.64 -17.30 29.92
CA PHE A 57 -7.47 -16.46 29.70
C PHE A 57 -6.66 -16.26 30.99
N ASP A 58 -7.31 -16.27 32.15
CA ASP A 58 -6.65 -16.14 33.44
C ASP A 58 -5.93 -17.46 33.84
N GLU A 59 -6.53 -18.63 33.59
CA GLU A 59 -5.90 -19.95 33.89
C GLU A 59 -4.61 -20.19 33.11
N LYS A 60 -4.52 -19.71 31.87
CA LYS A 60 -3.29 -19.83 31.05
C LYS A 60 -2.13 -18.96 31.52
N SER A 61 -2.38 -17.98 32.38
CA SER A 61 -1.36 -17.05 32.87
C SER A 61 -0.70 -17.50 34.20
N ALA A 62 -1.28 -18.49 34.89
CA ALA A 62 -0.78 -18.97 36.17
C ALA A 62 0.32 -20.06 36.05
N ASP A 63 0.33 -20.86 34.98
CA ASP A 63 1.27 -21.99 34.79
C ASP A 63 2.55 -21.64 34.00
N ILE A 64 2.77 -20.36 33.67
CA ILE A 64 3.95 -19.89 32.92
C ILE A 64 4.72 -18.89 33.78
N ASN A 65 5.20 -19.33 34.94
CA ASN A 65 6.21 -18.62 35.71
C ASN A 65 7.19 -19.63 36.30
N GLU A 66 8.04 -20.20 35.45
CA GLU A 66 9.44 -20.47 35.79
C GLU A 66 10.21 -20.71 34.49
N ASP A 67 11.23 -19.88 34.28
CA ASP A 67 12.26 -20.00 33.25
C ASP A 67 11.83 -19.74 31.80
N TYR A 68 11.93 -18.48 31.35
CA TYR A 68 12.60 -18.07 30.11
C TYR A 68 12.38 -16.56 29.91
N THR A 69 13.40 -15.81 30.29
CA THR A 69 13.56 -14.42 29.94
C THR A 69 13.63 -14.28 28.41
N ASN A 70 12.84 -13.36 27.85
CA ASN A 70 12.97 -12.80 26.51
C ASN A 70 12.72 -13.73 25.30
N GLN A 71 11.46 -14.03 25.00
CA GLN A 71 11.02 -14.24 23.61
C GLN A 71 9.53 -13.94 23.42
N GLU A 72 9.14 -12.68 23.61
CA GLU A 72 7.83 -12.19 23.23
C GLU A 72 7.77 -12.06 21.70
N ARG A 73 7.43 -13.16 21.02
CA ARG A 73 6.88 -13.11 19.66
C ARG A 73 5.49 -12.49 19.73
N GLN A 74 5.42 -11.17 19.68
CA GLN A 74 4.19 -10.49 19.31
C GLN A 74 3.93 -10.73 17.82
N ILE A 75 3.14 -11.76 17.52
CA ILE A 75 2.38 -11.82 16.28
C ILE A 75 1.18 -10.89 16.50
N SER A 76 1.40 -9.59 16.27
CA SER A 76 0.31 -8.64 16.11
C SER A 76 -0.15 -8.70 14.65
N ASP A 77 -1.19 -9.50 14.39
CA ASP A 77 -2.08 -9.27 13.26
C ASP A 77 -2.80 -7.95 13.51
N SER A 78 -2.19 -6.86 13.06
CA SER A 78 -2.84 -5.56 12.95
C SER A 78 -2.59 -5.07 11.53
N GLU A 79 -3.55 -5.38 10.66
CA GLU A 79 -3.73 -4.66 9.39
C GLU A 79 -3.97 -3.19 9.72
N ASP A 80 -2.90 -2.39 9.79
CA ASP A 80 -3.01 -0.95 9.88
C ASP A 80 -2.39 -0.28 8.66
N ASN A 81 -3.27 0.41 7.97
CA ASN A 81 -3.04 1.27 6.83
C ASN A 81 -1.95 2.31 7.15
N LEU A 82 -0.73 2.05 6.71
CA LEU A 82 0.30 3.07 6.57
C LEU A 82 0.58 3.29 5.08
N ASP A 83 -0.24 4.12 4.47
CA ASP A 83 0.10 4.88 3.27
C ASP A 83 -0.48 6.29 3.40
N GLU A 84 -0.05 6.99 4.44
CA GLU A 84 0.17 8.43 4.36
C GLU A 84 1.61 8.70 4.79
N ASP A 85 2.42 9.17 3.84
CA ASP A 85 3.29 10.33 3.98
C ASP A 85 3.67 10.76 2.55
N ASP A 86 3.02 11.81 2.03
CA ASP A 86 3.53 13.17 2.10
C ASP A 86 4.87 13.32 1.38
N HIS A 87 4.86 13.04 0.07
CA HIS A 87 5.87 13.59 -0.83
C HIS A 87 5.50 15.04 -1.15
N HIS A 88 5.93 15.94 -0.26
CA HIS A 88 6.20 17.33 -0.62
C HIS A 88 7.26 17.32 -1.74
N GLU A 89 6.81 17.27 -3.00
CA GLU A 89 7.68 17.50 -4.16
C GLU A 89 8.13 18.95 -4.15
N GLU A 90 9.29 19.20 -3.56
CA GLU A 90 10.08 20.38 -3.89
C GLU A 90 10.62 20.18 -5.32
N LEU A 91 9.80 20.59 -6.28
CA LEU A 91 10.17 20.74 -7.69
C LEU A 91 11.25 21.82 -7.79
N ILE A 92 12.50 21.45 -7.53
CA ILE A 92 13.66 22.21 -8.02
C ILE A 92 13.66 22.02 -9.53
N LYS A 93 12.94 22.91 -10.23
CA LYS A 93 13.12 23.15 -11.65
C LYS A 93 14.58 23.57 -11.84
N ARG A 94 15.43 22.63 -12.24
CA ARG A 94 16.69 22.98 -12.86
C ARG A 94 16.35 23.70 -14.15
N ASP A 95 16.63 24.99 -14.19
CA ASP A 95 16.73 25.72 -15.44
C ASP A 95 17.64 24.92 -16.38
N LYS A 96 17.05 24.36 -17.44
CA LYS A 96 17.79 23.99 -18.64
C LYS A 96 18.09 25.29 -19.37
N GLY A 97 18.98 26.09 -18.78
CA GLY A 97 19.60 27.24 -19.41
C GLY A 97 20.67 26.76 -20.38
N SER A 98 20.48 27.11 -21.65
CA SER A 98 21.49 27.22 -22.71
C SER A 98 22.42 26.01 -22.93
N SER A 99 21.95 25.05 -23.72
CA SER A 99 22.84 24.39 -24.67
C SER A 99 23.14 25.39 -25.79
N GLU A 100 23.99 26.37 -25.51
CA GLU A 100 24.68 27.08 -26.58
C GLU A 100 25.67 26.11 -27.20
N GLU A 101 25.42 25.81 -28.47
CA GLU A 101 26.36 25.22 -29.40
C GLU A 101 27.63 26.08 -29.45
N SER A 102 28.63 25.75 -28.64
CA SER A 102 30.00 26.21 -28.85
C SER A 102 30.83 25.06 -29.42
N LYS A 103 31.05 25.19 -30.73
CA LYS A 103 31.88 24.35 -31.57
C LYS A 103 33.32 24.31 -31.03
N LYS A 104 33.92 23.13 -31.14
CA LYS A 104 35.36 22.86 -31.33
C LYS A 104 36.34 23.74 -30.54
N SER A 105 36.88 23.19 -29.44
CA SER A 105 38.24 23.49 -29.03
C SER A 105 38.97 22.19 -28.62
N GLY A 106 40.26 22.14 -28.97
CA GLY A 106 41.02 20.91 -29.18
C GLY A 106 41.15 19.97 -27.98
N LYS A 107 41.37 18.70 -28.31
CA LYS A 107 41.86 17.66 -27.38
C LYS A 107 43.24 18.06 -26.84
N ILE A 108 43.29 18.89 -25.81
CA ILE A 108 44.44 18.93 -24.91
C ILE A 108 44.30 17.69 -24.03
N LYS A 109 45.12 16.67 -24.29
CA LYS A 109 45.26 15.51 -23.41
C LYS A 109 45.95 15.98 -22.13
N SER A 110 45.18 16.57 -21.21
CA SER A 110 45.68 16.78 -19.86
C SER A 110 45.72 15.41 -19.16
N ASN A 111 46.90 14.92 -18.83
CA ASN A 111 47.12 13.70 -18.03
C ASN A 111 46.64 13.87 -16.57
N HIS A 112 45.77 14.84 -16.30
CA HIS A 112 45.29 15.13 -14.97
C HIS A 112 44.10 14.22 -14.68
N ARG A 113 44.31 13.23 -13.80
CA ARG A 113 43.17 12.50 -13.21
C ARG A 113 42.25 13.55 -12.57
N PRO A 114 40.96 13.59 -12.94
CA PRO A 114 40.03 14.51 -12.31
C PRO A 114 40.03 14.21 -10.82
N LYS A 115 40.10 15.27 -10.00
CA LYS A 115 40.02 15.12 -8.55
C LYS A 115 38.72 14.37 -8.21
N PRO A 116 38.75 13.39 -7.30
CA PRO A 116 37.56 12.64 -6.95
C PRO A 116 36.49 13.60 -6.43
N ASN A 117 35.26 13.48 -6.93
CA ASN A 117 34.16 14.29 -6.46
C ASN A 117 33.94 14.01 -4.96
N PRO A 118 34.00 15.03 -4.08
CA PRO A 118 33.88 14.85 -2.63
C PRO A 118 32.53 14.24 -2.21
N PHE A 119 31.50 14.34 -3.06
CA PHE A 119 30.16 13.80 -2.83
C PHE A 119 29.88 12.48 -3.56
N TYR A 120 30.88 11.90 -4.25
CA TYR A 120 30.68 10.68 -5.03
C TYR A 120 30.14 9.52 -4.19
N LYS A 121 30.64 9.39 -2.96
CA LYS A 121 30.17 8.36 -2.01
C LYS A 121 28.68 8.56 -1.66
N LEU A 122 28.29 9.79 -1.34
CA LEU A 122 26.90 10.15 -1.01
C LEU A 122 25.95 9.95 -2.20
N LEU A 123 26.38 10.30 -3.42
CA LEU A 123 25.59 10.06 -4.62
C LEU A 123 25.37 8.56 -4.86
N LYS A 124 26.42 7.74 -4.73
CA LYS A 124 26.33 6.28 -4.88
C LYS A 124 25.41 5.65 -3.83
N GLU A 125 25.47 6.10 -2.58
CA GLU A 125 24.59 5.63 -1.50
C GLU A 125 23.12 6.00 -1.77
N ARG A 126 22.87 7.22 -2.27
CA ARG A 126 21.52 7.66 -2.64
C ARG A 126 20.94 6.83 -3.78
N ASP A 127 21.72 6.59 -4.83
CA ASP A 127 21.26 5.81 -5.98
C ASP A 127 20.98 4.36 -5.58
N HIS A 128 21.83 3.78 -4.74
CA HIS A 128 21.60 2.45 -4.17
C HIS A 128 20.32 2.40 -3.31
N PHE A 129 20.04 3.43 -2.51
CA PHE A 129 18.80 3.52 -1.75
C PHE A 129 17.57 3.60 -2.67
N GLN A 130 17.65 4.38 -3.75
CA GLN A 130 16.57 4.50 -4.73
C GLN A 130 16.30 3.16 -5.45
N HIS A 131 17.35 2.46 -5.89
CA HIS A 131 17.21 1.15 -6.50
C HIS A 131 16.60 0.12 -5.53
N LYS A 132 17.04 0.10 -4.27
CA LYS A 132 16.44 -0.76 -3.24
C LYS A 132 14.96 -0.44 -3.02
N LYS A 133 14.57 0.84 -2.98
CA LYS A 133 13.18 1.25 -2.83
C LYS A 133 12.34 0.79 -4.03
N GLN A 134 12.83 0.99 -5.25
CA GLN A 134 12.14 0.56 -6.48
C GLN A 134 11.99 -0.96 -6.54
N ALA A 135 13.03 -1.72 -6.24
CA ALA A 135 12.98 -3.18 -6.21
C ALA A 135 11.95 -3.72 -5.22
N LYS A 136 11.83 -3.10 -4.03
CA LYS A 136 10.78 -3.46 -3.06
C LYS A 136 9.37 -3.20 -3.59
N ILE A 137 9.16 -2.03 -4.21
CA ILE A 137 7.86 -1.67 -4.79
C ILE A 137 7.49 -2.64 -5.92
N GLU A 138 8.46 -2.97 -6.78
CA GLU A 138 8.26 -3.91 -7.88
C GLU A 138 7.94 -5.32 -7.38
N ALA A 139 8.67 -5.82 -6.38
CA ALA A 139 8.40 -7.12 -5.77
C ALA A 139 6.97 -7.21 -5.20
N ILE A 140 6.54 -6.18 -4.46
CA ILE A 140 5.16 -6.11 -3.93
C ILE A 140 4.13 -6.08 -5.06
N LYS A 141 4.41 -5.37 -6.15
CA LYS A 141 3.50 -5.29 -7.30
C LYS A 141 3.37 -6.65 -7.99
N GLN A 142 4.48 -7.35 -8.21
CA GLN A 142 4.50 -8.68 -8.81
C GLN A 142 3.75 -9.70 -7.93
N GLU A 143 3.95 -9.66 -6.62
CA GLU A 143 3.24 -10.54 -5.68
C GLU A 143 1.72 -10.31 -5.73
N LYS A 144 1.29 -9.04 -5.69
CA LYS A 144 -0.12 -8.66 -5.83
C LYS A 144 -0.72 -9.15 -7.15
N GLU A 145 0.02 -8.99 -8.24
CA GLU A 145 -0.42 -9.44 -9.56
C GLU A 145 -0.58 -10.96 -9.60
N MET A 146 0.38 -11.72 -9.08
CA MET A 146 0.29 -13.18 -8.99
C MET A 146 -0.89 -13.63 -8.13
N ARG A 147 -1.17 -12.94 -7.01
CA ARG A 147 -2.34 -13.23 -6.16
C ARG A 147 -3.65 -12.98 -6.91
N ILE A 148 -3.76 -11.87 -7.63
CA ILE A 148 -4.93 -11.54 -8.45
C ILE A 148 -5.11 -12.57 -9.58
N GLN A 149 -4.03 -12.99 -10.23
CA GLN A 149 -4.08 -14.00 -11.28
C GLN A 149 -4.56 -15.35 -10.74
N LYS A 150 -4.02 -15.81 -9.59
CA LYS A 150 -4.48 -17.03 -8.90
C LYS A 150 -5.97 -16.94 -8.54
N GLN A 151 -6.41 -15.81 -8.00
CA GLN A 151 -7.82 -15.61 -7.66
C GLN A 151 -8.71 -15.65 -8.91
N LYS A 152 -8.30 -15.01 -10.01
CA LYS A 152 -9.01 -15.06 -11.29
C LYS A 152 -9.11 -16.49 -11.80
N ALA A 153 -8.01 -17.24 -11.79
CA ALA A 153 -7.98 -18.65 -12.22
C ALA A 153 -8.89 -19.54 -11.36
N TYR A 154 -8.92 -19.32 -10.04
CA TYR A 154 -9.85 -20.02 -9.16
C TYR A 154 -11.31 -19.71 -9.49
N LEU A 155 -11.64 -18.43 -9.71
CA LEU A 155 -13.01 -18.01 -10.03
C LEU A 155 -13.46 -18.51 -11.40
N THR A 156 -12.58 -18.54 -12.41
CA THR A 156 -12.91 -19.12 -13.72
C THR A 156 -13.16 -20.62 -13.60
N HIS A 157 -12.29 -21.34 -12.88
CA HIS A 157 -12.49 -22.77 -12.61
C HIS A 157 -13.82 -23.03 -11.90
N ARG A 158 -14.14 -22.24 -10.85
CA ARG A 158 -15.41 -22.33 -10.12
C ARG A 158 -16.63 -22.08 -11.00
N LYS A 159 -16.56 -21.12 -11.93
CA LYS A 159 -17.66 -20.86 -12.88
C LYS A 159 -17.88 -22.05 -13.81
N ILE A 160 -16.80 -22.65 -14.32
CA ILE A 160 -16.84 -23.82 -15.19
C ILE A 160 -17.43 -25.02 -14.44
N THR A 161 -16.95 -25.31 -13.23
CA THR A 161 -17.47 -26.44 -12.43
C THR A 161 -18.95 -26.24 -12.09
N LYS A 162 -19.35 -25.03 -11.66
CA LYS A 162 -20.76 -24.69 -11.42
C LYS A 162 -21.61 -24.93 -12.67
N LYS A 163 -21.16 -24.49 -13.84
CA LYS A 163 -21.87 -24.71 -15.12
C LYS A 163 -22.02 -26.21 -15.44
N LYS A 164 -20.97 -27.02 -15.23
CA LYS A 164 -21.01 -28.48 -15.43
C LYS A 164 -22.01 -29.15 -14.48
N PHE A 165 -22.08 -28.69 -13.23
CA PHE A 165 -22.99 -29.20 -12.21
C PHE A 165 -24.46 -28.86 -12.42
N LEU A 166 -24.71 -27.66 -12.96
CA LEU A 166 -26.07 -27.20 -13.27
C LEU A 166 -26.60 -27.72 -14.61
N LYS A 167 -25.77 -28.40 -15.41
CA LYS A 167 -26.19 -28.95 -16.69
C LYS A 167 -27.24 -30.05 -16.49
N ARG A 168 -28.34 -29.95 -17.23
CA ARG A 168 -29.47 -30.88 -17.19
C ARG A 168 -29.59 -31.60 -18.54
N ASN A 169 -30.22 -32.78 -18.54
CA ASN A 169 -30.56 -33.49 -19.77
C ASN A 169 -31.83 -32.89 -20.42
N SER A 170 -32.25 -33.42 -21.57
CA SER A 170 -33.45 -32.97 -22.29
C SER A 170 -34.74 -33.11 -21.45
N LYS A 171 -34.75 -34.04 -20.49
CA LYS A 171 -35.84 -34.26 -19.54
C LYS A 171 -35.76 -33.37 -18.29
N GLY A 172 -34.83 -32.41 -18.25
CA GLY A 172 -34.66 -31.49 -17.12
C GLY A 172 -34.08 -32.13 -15.85
N GLN A 173 -33.59 -33.36 -15.91
CA GLN A 173 -32.91 -34.02 -14.80
C GLN A 173 -31.42 -33.62 -14.78
N PRO A 174 -30.79 -33.55 -13.60
CA PRO A 174 -29.36 -33.27 -13.52
C PRO A 174 -28.54 -34.39 -14.17
N LEU A 175 -27.43 -34.02 -14.81
CA LEU A 175 -26.48 -35.01 -15.33
C LEU A 175 -25.77 -35.71 -14.16
N MET A 176 -26.09 -36.98 -13.93
CA MET A 176 -25.55 -37.74 -12.79
C MET A 176 -24.06 -38.02 -12.92
N LYS A 177 -23.53 -38.20 -14.15
CA LYS A 177 -22.10 -38.43 -14.39
C LYS A 177 -21.22 -37.36 -13.73
N THR A 178 -21.51 -36.08 -13.95
CA THR A 178 -20.71 -34.97 -13.38
C THR A 178 -20.79 -34.90 -11.86
N ARG A 179 -21.90 -35.35 -11.27
CA ARG A 179 -22.07 -35.43 -9.81
C ARG A 179 -21.27 -36.59 -9.22
N ILE A 180 -21.32 -37.76 -9.86
CA ILE A 180 -20.57 -38.95 -9.45
C ILE A 180 -19.07 -38.68 -9.57
N ASP A 181 -18.60 -38.15 -10.69
CA ASP A 181 -17.17 -37.81 -10.90
C ASP A 181 -16.65 -36.88 -9.79
N HIS A 182 -17.46 -35.92 -9.34
CA HIS A 182 -17.08 -35.02 -8.26
C HIS A 182 -17.06 -35.71 -6.89
N LEU A 183 -18.04 -36.56 -6.59
CA LEU A 183 -18.07 -37.36 -5.38
C LEU A 183 -16.84 -38.26 -5.31
N LEU A 184 -16.53 -38.95 -6.41
CA LEU A 184 -15.32 -39.77 -6.52
C LEU A 184 -14.05 -38.94 -6.33
N SER A 185 -13.97 -37.74 -6.90
CA SER A 185 -12.82 -36.83 -6.70
C SER A 185 -12.63 -36.38 -5.25
N LYS A 186 -13.69 -36.44 -4.41
CA LYS A 186 -13.66 -36.06 -3.00
C LYS A 186 -13.34 -37.22 -2.06
N ILE A 187 -13.51 -38.45 -2.54
CA ILE A 187 -13.19 -39.66 -1.79
C ILE A 187 -11.75 -40.11 -2.09
N THR A 188 -11.24 -39.83 -3.30
CA THR A 188 -9.92 -40.28 -3.78
C THR A 188 -8.78 -39.30 -3.54
N ASN A 189 -9.08 -38.03 -3.21
CA ASN A 189 -8.10 -37.01 -2.80
C ASN A 189 -8.36 -36.63 -1.35
#